data_AF-A0A2V8GNF6-F1
#
_entry.id   AF-A0A2V8GNF6-F1
#
_cell.length_a   1.000
_cell.length_b   1.000
_cell.length_c   1.000
_cell.angle_alpha   90.00
_cell.angle_beta   90.00
_cell.angle_gamma   90.00
#
_symmetry.space_group_name_H-M   'P 1'
#
loop_
_entity.id
_entity.type
_entity.pdbx_description
1 polymer ?
#
loop_
_entity_poly.entity_id
_entity_poly.type
_entity_poly.pdbx_seq_one_letter_code
_entity_poly.pdbx_strand_id
1 'polypeptide(L)'
;MRTSTLSRTRISLLCIGLIGLLAAIGTSPANAVLQARRSVPPATGYITGVVRSDKGGEAGVWVIAETKDLLTNFIKIVVTDDQGRFMLPELPDANYSVWVRGFGLVDSPKIQMKPGTSSVTLKANPAKTPQEAAQVYPGNYWLSLMQPPAPNLFPGTGAQGNGVGAGMLTQNHWINSLKSGCNFCHQLGNRLTRTLDDVYKVEPNIKASFDAWDRRLHGGVRGDAMYSTLNTMGHDASLKVFADWTDRIAKGEVPPAPERPKGVERNVVVTLWDVGDDHSFMHDEISTDKNHPTLNAGGPVYAVSAGHGQLVVLDPKENSTYAVDIPTRAERESVPSRFPKPVMASLHWGNEHLWGNPPYNPADPHNPMLDSKGRVWTTSKIRPNQDPAWCNDSSNKYSDWYPLRTSGRQASFYDPKTQKWNLIDTCFSTHHLQFDNDPNETVYFNELSGPIIGWVDTKIYDQVYGQTKDETKAEQAAVGWCGQVIDTNGDGKITRPWNVVRQGRGTVENVLYQGDTAGGVRGARGDAAASFDPKLDTIVSYNLYSVIPSPVDTAVWGVSEQFPGYLVRMERGNDAPMSCKSLVFKVPEPGFDPRGV
;
A
#
# COMPACT_ATOMS: atom_id res chain seq x y z
N MET A 1 13.60 81.86 35.87
CA MET A 1 14.69 81.31 36.70
C MET A 1 14.09 80.53 37.86
N ARG A 2 14.16 79.19 37.77
CA ARG A 2 14.03 78.15 38.80
C ARG A 2 13.49 76.87 38.13
N THR A 3 14.32 75.83 38.21
CA THR A 3 14.06 74.38 38.11
C THR A 3 12.86 73.84 37.33
N SER A 4 13.14 72.93 36.38
CA SER A 4 12.32 71.74 36.10
C SER A 4 13.11 70.72 35.28
N THR A 5 13.38 69.56 35.87
CA THR A 5 13.86 68.32 35.25
C THR A 5 12.73 67.57 34.57
N LEU A 6 12.90 67.05 33.34
CA LEU A 6 12.16 65.87 32.87
C LEU A 6 12.93 65.09 31.77
N SER A 7 13.38 63.92 32.23
CA SER A 7 13.68 62.63 31.61
C SER A 7 13.64 62.42 30.08
N ARG A 8 14.74 61.80 29.61
CA ARG A 8 14.89 61.04 28.36
C ARG A 8 13.94 59.83 28.35
N THR A 9 12.73 59.99 27.84
CA THR A 9 11.83 58.86 27.59
C THR A 9 10.93 59.15 26.40
N ARG A 10 11.49 59.25 25.17
CA ARG A 10 10.68 59.44 23.94
C ARG A 10 11.41 59.20 22.61
N ILE A 11 12.43 58.33 22.57
CA ILE A 11 13.03 57.82 21.32
C ILE A 11 13.41 56.34 21.52
N SER A 12 12.42 55.49 21.78
CA SER A 12 12.57 54.02 21.78
C SER A 12 11.28 53.28 21.40
N LEU A 13 10.27 53.98 20.87
CA LEU A 13 8.94 53.42 20.61
C LEU A 13 8.58 53.26 19.11
N LEU A 14 9.54 53.43 18.19
CA LEU A 14 9.31 53.27 16.74
C LEU A 14 10.13 52.18 16.05
N CYS A 15 11.01 51.46 16.76
CA CYS A 15 11.74 50.31 16.18
C CYS A 15 11.34 48.94 16.77
N ILE A 16 10.39 48.90 17.72
CA ILE A 16 9.88 47.64 18.30
C ILE A 16 8.56 47.20 17.63
N GLY A 17 7.89 48.11 16.89
CA GLY A 17 6.61 47.82 16.21
C GLY A 17 6.72 47.08 14.88
N LEU A 18 7.90 46.99 14.26
CA LEU A 18 8.06 46.33 12.94
C LEU A 18 8.77 44.97 12.98
N ILE A 19 9.38 44.59 14.10
CA ILE A 19 10.01 43.26 14.28
C ILE A 19 8.99 42.25 14.86
N GLY A 20 7.93 42.73 15.52
CA GLY A 20 6.83 41.89 16.02
C GLY A 20 5.82 41.41 14.97
N LEU A 21 5.79 41.99 13.77
CA LEU A 21 4.83 41.61 12.71
C LEU A 21 5.44 40.71 11.61
N LEU A 22 6.76 40.49 11.60
CA LEU A 22 7.43 39.59 10.67
C LEU A 22 7.79 38.22 11.27
N ALA A 23 7.59 38.03 12.59
CA ALA A 23 7.74 36.73 13.26
C ALA A 23 6.45 35.88 13.28
N ALA A 24 5.35 36.37 12.67
CA ALA A 24 4.06 35.69 12.61
C ALA A 24 3.76 35.03 11.25
N ILE A 25 4.70 35.04 10.30
CA ILE A 25 4.55 34.43 8.98
C ILE A 25 5.72 33.45 8.78
N GLY A 26 5.66 32.36 9.52
CA GLY A 26 6.64 31.27 9.47
C GLY A 26 6.16 29.98 10.14
N THR A 27 4.90 29.95 10.57
CA THR A 27 4.25 28.71 10.95
C THR A 27 3.68 28.08 9.69
N SER A 28 4.36 27.07 9.15
CA SER A 28 3.72 26.12 8.25
C SER A 28 2.36 25.71 8.85
N PRO A 29 1.30 25.52 8.05
CA PRO A 29 -0.04 25.20 8.57
C PRO A 29 -0.05 23.98 9.50
N ALA A 30 0.96 23.11 9.44
CA ALA A 30 1.20 22.01 10.37
C ALA A 30 1.40 22.44 11.85
N ASN A 31 2.00 23.62 12.13
CA ASN A 31 2.29 24.05 13.50
C ASN A 31 1.09 24.68 14.24
N ALA A 32 0.10 25.20 13.50
CA ALA A 32 -1.11 25.77 14.10
C ALA A 32 -2.14 24.71 14.51
N VAL A 33 -2.06 23.50 13.94
CA VAL A 33 -3.03 22.42 14.17
C VAL A 33 -2.73 21.60 15.44
N LEU A 34 -1.49 21.57 15.95
CA LEU A 34 -1.10 20.58 16.98
C LEU A 34 -0.58 21.11 18.33
N GLN A 35 -0.50 22.43 18.54
CA GLN A 35 -0.19 22.96 19.89
C GLN A 35 -1.41 23.05 20.83
N ALA A 36 -2.59 22.72 20.36
CA ALA A 36 -3.74 22.46 21.21
C ALA A 36 -4.33 21.11 20.83
N ARG A 37 -3.86 20.02 21.47
CA ARG A 37 -4.73 18.86 21.69
C ARG A 37 -5.93 19.38 22.46
N ARG A 38 -6.95 19.86 21.75
CA ARG A 38 -8.22 20.22 22.39
C ARG A 38 -8.70 18.91 22.98
N SER A 39 -9.01 18.90 24.26
CA SER A 39 -9.75 17.78 24.85
C SER A 39 -11.15 17.81 24.25
N VAL A 40 -11.30 17.32 23.02
CA VAL A 40 -12.58 17.16 22.35
C VAL A 40 -13.32 16.06 23.13
N PRO A 41 -14.44 16.38 23.78
CA PRO A 41 -15.21 15.35 24.48
C PRO A 41 -15.61 14.24 23.50
N PRO A 42 -15.64 12.96 23.92
CA PRO A 42 -16.14 11.89 23.09
C PRO A 42 -17.53 12.23 22.52
N ALA A 43 -17.72 11.98 21.23
CA ALA A 43 -19.02 12.14 20.61
C ALA A 43 -20.03 11.19 21.26
N THR A 44 -21.10 11.73 21.81
CA THR A 44 -22.19 10.96 22.44
C THR A 44 -23.52 11.10 21.70
N GLY A 45 -23.55 11.91 20.64
CA GLY A 45 -24.73 12.09 19.81
C GLY A 45 -25.12 10.79 19.12
N TYR A 46 -26.41 10.61 18.88
CA TYR A 46 -26.92 9.47 18.13
C TYR A 46 -28.13 9.88 17.27
N ILE A 47 -28.38 9.09 16.23
CA ILE A 47 -29.63 9.14 15.46
C ILE A 47 -30.23 7.75 15.52
N THR A 48 -31.49 7.65 15.92
CA THR A 48 -32.22 6.37 15.99
C THR A 48 -33.45 6.42 15.10
N GLY A 49 -33.90 5.26 14.64
CA GLY A 49 -35.07 5.21 13.81
C GLY A 49 -35.44 3.82 13.34
N VAL A 50 -36.39 3.81 12.41
CA VAL A 50 -36.81 2.62 11.67
C VAL A 50 -36.74 2.88 10.17
N VAL A 51 -36.32 1.87 9.42
CA VAL A 51 -36.42 1.84 7.96
C VAL A 51 -37.65 1.03 7.59
N ARG A 52 -38.51 1.59 6.75
CA ARG A 52 -39.73 0.93 6.26
C ARG A 52 -39.89 1.02 4.75
N SER A 53 -40.48 0.00 4.17
CA SER A 53 -41.05 0.00 2.82
C SER A 53 -42.55 -0.29 2.87
N ASP A 54 -43.18 -0.37 1.70
CA ASP A 54 -44.58 -0.76 1.59
C ASP A 54 -44.84 -2.20 2.10
N LYS A 55 -43.79 -2.99 2.36
CA LYS A 55 -43.84 -4.35 2.90
C LYS A 55 -43.58 -4.44 4.41
N GLY A 56 -43.37 -3.32 5.10
CA GLY A 56 -43.06 -3.27 6.53
C GLY A 56 -41.64 -2.83 6.83
N GLY A 57 -41.08 -3.29 7.96
CA GLY A 57 -39.69 -2.98 8.35
C GLY A 57 -38.68 -3.63 7.40
N GLU A 58 -37.65 -2.89 7.00
CA GLU A 58 -36.61 -3.39 6.11
C GLU A 58 -35.39 -3.84 6.91
N ALA A 59 -35.16 -5.15 6.96
CA ALA A 59 -34.04 -5.74 7.66
C ALA A 59 -32.78 -5.85 6.79
N GLY A 60 -31.61 -5.76 7.43
CA GLY A 60 -30.32 -5.98 6.77
C GLY A 60 -29.98 -4.94 5.71
N VAL A 61 -30.47 -3.71 5.85
CA VAL A 61 -30.12 -2.56 5.00
C VAL A 61 -29.25 -1.57 5.77
N TRP A 62 -28.36 -0.89 5.06
CA TRP A 62 -27.47 0.12 5.62
C TRP A 62 -28.18 1.46 5.77
N VAL A 63 -28.03 2.06 6.94
CA VAL A 63 -28.34 3.48 7.16
C VAL A 63 -27.02 4.23 7.21
N ILE A 64 -26.88 5.22 6.33
CA ILE A 64 -25.64 5.97 6.12
C ILE A 64 -25.90 7.42 6.53
N ALA A 65 -25.04 7.97 7.37
CA ALA A 65 -24.99 9.38 7.72
C ALA A 65 -23.65 9.97 7.29
N GLU A 66 -23.69 10.97 6.41
CA GLU A 66 -22.52 11.66 5.85
C GLU A 66 -22.54 13.13 6.26
N THR A 67 -21.40 13.67 6.67
CA THR A 67 -21.22 15.10 6.93
C THR A 67 -19.91 15.63 6.37
N LYS A 68 -19.94 16.91 5.98
CA LYS A 68 -18.77 17.71 5.59
C LYS A 68 -18.57 18.91 6.53
N ASP A 69 -19.29 18.94 7.64
CA ASP A 69 -19.21 20.03 8.63
C ASP A 69 -18.01 19.88 9.58
N LEU A 70 -17.30 18.74 9.51
CA LEU A 70 -16.10 18.43 10.31
C LEU A 70 -14.81 18.77 9.55
N LEU A 71 -13.65 18.63 10.21
CA LEU A 71 -12.36 18.99 9.63
C LEU A 71 -11.90 18.05 8.50
N THR A 72 -12.48 16.86 8.42
CA THR A 72 -12.48 16.00 7.23
C THR A 72 -13.88 15.41 7.01
N ASN A 73 -14.16 14.94 5.79
CA ASN A 73 -15.43 14.28 5.49
C ASN A 73 -15.58 13.05 6.40
N PHE A 74 -16.79 12.87 6.93
CA PHE A 74 -17.09 11.83 7.89
C PHE A 74 -18.34 11.07 7.48
N ILE A 75 -18.29 9.74 7.56
CA ILE A 75 -19.42 8.86 7.28
C ILE A 75 -19.57 7.85 8.41
N LYS A 76 -20.79 7.69 8.92
CA LYS A 76 -21.18 6.61 9.83
C LYS A 76 -22.18 5.69 9.13
N ILE A 77 -21.96 4.39 9.21
CA ILE A 77 -22.83 3.37 8.58
C ILE A 77 -23.19 2.33 9.63
N VAL A 78 -24.47 1.99 9.70
CA VAL A 78 -24.99 0.89 10.53
C VAL A 78 -25.95 0.03 9.73
N VAL A 79 -26.24 -1.16 10.24
CA VAL A 79 -27.19 -2.09 9.62
C VAL A 79 -28.44 -2.20 10.47
N THR A 80 -29.59 -2.26 9.80
CA THR A 80 -30.90 -2.45 10.45
C THR A 80 -31.12 -3.87 10.95
N ASP A 81 -31.82 -4.00 12.09
CA ASP A 81 -32.24 -5.28 12.66
C ASP A 81 -33.44 -5.93 11.93
N ASP A 82 -33.97 -7.04 12.45
CA ASP A 82 -35.12 -7.75 11.85
C ASP A 82 -36.41 -6.92 11.76
N GLN A 83 -36.53 -5.87 12.57
CA GLN A 83 -37.67 -4.96 12.59
C GLN A 83 -37.41 -3.67 11.80
N GLY A 84 -36.25 -3.57 11.14
CA GLY A 84 -35.80 -2.37 10.44
C GLY A 84 -35.28 -1.26 11.36
N ARG A 85 -35.07 -1.53 12.65
CA ARG A 85 -34.58 -0.53 13.61
C ARG A 85 -33.08 -0.31 13.45
N PHE A 86 -32.63 0.91 13.68
CA PHE A 86 -31.21 1.26 13.67
C PHE A 86 -30.87 2.31 14.73
N MET A 87 -29.59 2.35 15.09
CA MET A 87 -28.97 3.44 15.84
C MET A 87 -27.64 3.76 15.15
N LEU A 88 -27.42 5.00 14.74
CA LEU A 88 -26.12 5.56 14.40
C LEU A 88 -25.51 6.16 15.67
N PRO A 89 -24.51 5.52 16.30
CA PRO A 89 -23.95 5.98 17.57
C PRO A 89 -22.77 6.93 17.36
N GLU A 90 -22.37 7.60 18.45
CA GLU A 90 -21.12 8.37 18.56
C GLU A 90 -20.94 9.39 17.43
N LEU A 91 -22.02 10.11 17.10
CA LEU A 91 -22.02 11.16 16.10
C LEU A 91 -21.59 12.49 16.73
N PRO A 92 -20.54 13.16 16.21
CA PRO A 92 -20.26 14.56 16.51
C PRO A 92 -21.47 15.47 16.25
N ASP A 93 -21.57 16.59 16.96
CA ASP A 93 -22.61 17.58 16.71
C ASP A 93 -22.36 18.32 15.39
N ALA A 94 -23.05 17.87 14.34
CA ALA A 94 -22.94 18.32 12.96
C ALA A 94 -24.27 18.08 12.23
N ASN A 95 -24.45 18.66 11.04
CA ASN A 95 -25.55 18.27 10.16
C ASN A 95 -25.12 17.07 9.31
N TYR A 96 -26.00 16.08 9.22
CA TYR A 96 -25.79 14.86 8.45
C TYR A 96 -26.83 14.73 7.36
N SER A 97 -26.37 14.36 6.17
CA SER A 97 -27.21 13.76 5.15
C SER A 97 -27.40 12.29 5.48
N VAL A 98 -28.64 11.87 5.77
CA VAL A 98 -28.98 10.50 6.16
C VAL A 98 -29.81 9.82 5.07
N TRP A 99 -29.44 8.60 4.67
CA TRP A 99 -30.19 7.80 3.69
C TRP A 99 -30.02 6.30 3.90
N VAL A 100 -30.82 5.52 3.16
CA VAL A 100 -30.83 4.06 3.18
C VAL A 100 -30.24 3.51 1.90
N ARG A 101 -29.39 2.50 2.03
CA ARG A 101 -28.87 1.67 0.94
C ARG A 101 -29.07 0.20 1.28
N GLY A 102 -29.36 -0.66 0.31
CA GLY A 102 -29.48 -2.09 0.56
C GLY A 102 -29.56 -2.90 -0.74
N PHE A 103 -29.13 -4.16 -0.69
CA PHE A 103 -29.30 -5.05 -1.85
C PHE A 103 -30.79 -5.26 -2.15
N GLY A 104 -31.14 -5.17 -3.43
CA GLY A 104 -32.54 -5.15 -3.90
C GLY A 104 -33.23 -3.78 -3.80
N LEU A 105 -32.53 -2.73 -3.36
CA LEU A 105 -33.04 -1.37 -3.26
C LEU A 105 -32.29 -0.41 -4.19
N VAL A 106 -32.87 0.76 -4.43
CA VAL A 106 -32.14 1.96 -4.83
C VAL A 106 -31.92 2.85 -3.61
N ASP A 107 -30.88 3.67 -3.62
CA ASP A 107 -30.64 4.62 -2.54
C ASP A 107 -31.89 5.48 -2.28
N SER A 108 -32.26 5.64 -1.02
CA SER A 108 -33.35 6.55 -0.65
C SER A 108 -32.94 8.01 -0.86
N PRO A 109 -33.90 8.95 -0.96
CA PRO A 109 -33.59 10.37 -0.84
C PRO A 109 -32.82 10.63 0.47
N LYS A 110 -31.83 11.53 0.39
CA LYS A 110 -31.08 12.01 1.56
C LYS A 110 -31.95 13.01 2.33
N ILE A 111 -32.02 12.86 3.65
CA ILE A 111 -32.66 13.84 4.54
C ILE A 111 -31.61 14.47 5.47
N GLN A 112 -31.79 15.74 5.80
CA GLN A 112 -30.90 16.45 6.73
C GLN A 112 -31.32 16.18 8.17
N MET A 113 -30.36 15.83 9.02
CA MET A 113 -30.59 15.54 10.43
C MET A 113 -29.42 15.99 11.29
N LYS A 114 -29.69 16.20 12.58
CA LYS A 114 -28.67 16.33 13.63
C LYS A 114 -28.84 15.19 14.64
N PRO A 115 -27.78 14.84 15.40
CA PRO A 115 -27.91 13.94 16.53
C PRO A 115 -28.96 14.45 17.53
N GLY A 116 -29.80 13.56 18.06
CA GLY A 116 -30.88 13.94 18.96
C GLY A 116 -31.77 12.78 19.40
N THR A 117 -32.68 13.06 20.33
CA THR A 117 -33.56 12.05 20.97
C THR A 117 -34.78 11.67 20.13
N SER A 118 -35.06 12.41 19.05
CA SER A 118 -36.22 12.15 18.20
C SER A 118 -35.93 11.01 17.22
N SER A 119 -36.76 9.97 17.27
CA SER A 119 -36.70 8.85 16.33
C SER A 119 -37.19 9.27 14.94
N VAL A 120 -36.53 8.78 13.89
CA VAL A 120 -36.93 9.01 12.49
C VAL A 120 -37.50 7.76 11.83
N THR A 121 -38.38 7.94 10.84
CA THR A 121 -38.76 6.87 9.91
C THR A 121 -38.16 7.16 8.55
N LEU A 122 -37.25 6.30 8.08
CA LEU A 122 -36.66 6.38 6.76
C LEU A 122 -37.43 5.46 5.79
N LYS A 123 -37.69 5.95 4.58
CA LYS A 123 -38.34 5.15 3.53
C LYS A 123 -37.29 4.43 2.69
N ALA A 124 -37.39 3.12 2.61
CA ALA A 124 -36.66 2.32 1.63
C ALA A 124 -37.39 2.30 0.28
N ASN A 125 -36.61 2.31 -0.80
CA ASN A 125 -37.12 2.29 -2.16
C ASN A 125 -36.73 0.97 -2.84
N PRO A 126 -37.67 0.03 -3.03
CA PRO A 126 -37.41 -1.17 -3.81
C PRO A 126 -36.94 -0.83 -5.23
N ALA A 127 -35.91 -1.52 -5.71
CA ALA A 127 -35.50 -1.41 -7.10
C ALA A 127 -36.59 -2.01 -8.01
N LYS A 128 -36.85 -1.37 -9.15
CA LYS A 128 -37.88 -1.81 -10.11
C LYS A 128 -37.34 -2.85 -11.09
N THR A 129 -36.03 -2.86 -11.31
CA THR A 129 -35.36 -3.78 -12.23
C THR A 129 -34.12 -4.40 -11.57
N PRO A 130 -33.65 -5.56 -12.04
CA PRO A 130 -32.37 -6.11 -11.63
C PRO A 130 -31.19 -5.14 -11.85
N GLN A 131 -31.23 -4.35 -12.92
CA GLN A 131 -30.19 -3.36 -13.26
C GLN A 131 -30.16 -2.20 -12.27
N GLU A 132 -31.31 -1.74 -11.80
CA GLU A 132 -31.40 -0.74 -10.72
C GLU A 132 -30.84 -1.31 -9.41
N ALA A 133 -31.25 -2.53 -9.04
CA ALA A 133 -30.81 -3.19 -7.81
C ALA A 133 -29.28 -3.39 -7.77
N ALA A 134 -28.70 -3.75 -8.92
CA ALA A 134 -27.29 -4.10 -9.01
C ALA A 134 -26.35 -2.88 -8.92
N GLN A 135 -26.84 -1.64 -9.02
CA GLN A 135 -26.00 -0.44 -8.97
C GLN A 135 -25.22 -0.29 -7.66
N VAL A 136 -25.75 -0.84 -6.56
CA VAL A 136 -25.12 -0.81 -5.24
C VAL A 136 -24.36 -2.11 -4.91
N TYR A 137 -24.29 -3.07 -5.84
CA TYR A 137 -23.58 -4.32 -5.60
C TYR A 137 -22.06 -4.09 -5.55
N PRO A 138 -21.34 -4.84 -4.70
CA PRO A 138 -19.90 -4.67 -4.56
C PRO A 138 -19.14 -4.98 -5.86
N GLY A 139 -17.97 -4.36 -6.04
CA GLY A 139 -17.20 -4.50 -7.29
C GLY A 139 -16.82 -5.94 -7.63
N ASN A 140 -16.51 -6.77 -6.64
CA ASN A 140 -16.19 -8.19 -6.86
C ASN A 140 -17.36 -9.00 -7.45
N TYR A 141 -18.63 -8.63 -7.18
CA TYR A 141 -19.77 -9.25 -7.85
C TYR A 141 -19.80 -8.90 -9.33
N TRP A 142 -19.56 -7.63 -9.68
CA TRP A 142 -19.45 -7.22 -11.08
C TRP A 142 -18.27 -7.88 -11.79
N LEU A 143 -17.12 -8.01 -11.11
CA LEU A 143 -15.96 -8.71 -11.64
C LEU A 143 -16.24 -10.21 -11.86
N SER A 144 -17.13 -10.84 -11.08
CA SER A 144 -17.48 -12.26 -11.24
C SER A 144 -18.11 -12.62 -12.59
N LEU A 145 -18.61 -11.63 -13.33
CA LEU A 145 -19.13 -11.83 -14.70
C LEU A 145 -18.01 -12.03 -15.73
N MET A 146 -16.80 -11.54 -15.45
CA MET A 146 -15.66 -11.61 -16.36
C MET A 146 -15.23 -13.07 -16.58
N GLN A 147 -15.13 -13.47 -17.84
CA GLN A 147 -14.70 -14.82 -18.21
C GLN A 147 -13.23 -14.79 -18.63
N PRO A 148 -12.32 -15.54 -17.98
CA PRO A 148 -10.93 -15.65 -18.44
C PRO A 148 -10.86 -16.32 -19.82
N PRO A 149 -9.72 -16.22 -20.54
CA PRO A 149 -9.51 -16.98 -21.77
C PRO A 149 -9.80 -18.47 -21.56
N ALA A 150 -10.37 -19.16 -22.55
CA ALA A 150 -10.79 -20.55 -22.39
C ALA A 150 -9.61 -21.49 -22.04
N PRO A 151 -9.82 -22.55 -21.23
CA PRO A 151 -8.74 -23.43 -20.78
C PRO A 151 -7.92 -24.08 -21.91
N ASN A 152 -8.53 -24.30 -23.08
CA ASN A 152 -7.87 -24.89 -24.26
C ASN A 152 -6.92 -23.92 -24.99
N LEU A 153 -6.82 -22.66 -24.57
CA LEU A 153 -5.86 -21.68 -25.07
C LEU A 153 -4.52 -21.71 -24.30
N PHE A 154 -4.37 -22.63 -23.34
CA PHE A 154 -3.16 -22.75 -22.53
C PHE A 154 -2.38 -24.04 -22.86
N PRO A 155 -1.04 -24.00 -22.91
CA PRO A 155 -0.18 -22.83 -22.70
C PRO A 155 -0.35 -21.79 -23.82
N GLY A 156 -0.18 -20.51 -23.48
CA GLY A 156 -0.24 -19.42 -24.45
C GLY A 156 0.84 -19.57 -25.54
N THR A 157 0.54 -19.12 -26.75
CA THR A 157 1.46 -19.22 -27.90
C THR A 157 1.90 -17.86 -28.45
N GLY A 158 1.59 -16.78 -27.73
CA GLY A 158 1.97 -15.41 -28.07
C GLY A 158 1.09 -14.76 -29.12
N ALA A 159 1.44 -13.53 -29.51
CA ALA A 159 0.67 -12.70 -30.43
C ALA A 159 0.54 -13.31 -31.84
N GLN A 160 1.57 -14.03 -32.32
CA GLN A 160 1.54 -14.73 -33.60
C GLN A 160 0.79 -16.08 -33.55
N GLY A 161 0.39 -16.53 -32.36
CA GLY A 161 -0.35 -17.76 -32.14
C GLY A 161 -1.79 -17.49 -31.72
N ASN A 162 -2.18 -17.99 -30.55
CA ASN A 162 -3.53 -17.86 -30.01
C ASN A 162 -3.81 -16.54 -29.27
N GLY A 163 -2.85 -15.60 -29.27
CA GLY A 163 -2.98 -14.28 -28.67
C GLY A 163 -2.79 -14.24 -27.15
N VAL A 164 -2.79 -15.38 -26.47
CA VAL A 164 -2.45 -15.49 -25.04
C VAL A 164 -0.94 -15.42 -24.89
N GLY A 165 -0.44 -14.68 -23.89
CA GLY A 165 0.99 -14.50 -23.67
C GLY A 165 1.73 -15.83 -23.52
N ALA A 166 2.87 -15.99 -24.20
CA ALA A 166 3.62 -17.26 -24.22
C ALA A 166 4.12 -17.72 -22.84
N GLY A 167 4.23 -16.80 -21.87
CA GLY A 167 4.55 -17.11 -20.48
C GLY A 167 3.36 -17.60 -19.64
N MET A 168 2.13 -17.47 -20.15
CA MET A 168 0.91 -17.92 -19.48
C MET A 168 0.72 -19.41 -19.72
N LEU A 169 1.33 -20.23 -18.86
CA LEU A 169 1.31 -21.69 -18.99
C LEU A 169 -0.05 -22.31 -18.66
N THR A 170 -0.84 -21.67 -17.79
CA THR A 170 -2.16 -22.14 -17.35
C THR A 170 -3.13 -20.97 -17.24
N GLN A 171 -4.43 -21.27 -17.26
CA GLN A 171 -5.48 -20.26 -17.02
C GLN A 171 -5.31 -19.59 -15.64
N ASN A 172 -4.86 -20.34 -14.63
CA ASN A 172 -4.60 -19.81 -13.29
C ASN A 172 -3.45 -18.80 -13.28
N HIS A 173 -2.42 -18.98 -14.11
CA HIS A 173 -1.35 -17.99 -14.26
C HIS A 173 -1.87 -16.68 -14.87
N TRP A 174 -2.77 -16.76 -15.86
CA TRP A 174 -3.43 -15.56 -16.41
C TRP A 174 -4.32 -14.86 -15.36
N ILE A 175 -5.10 -15.64 -14.60
CA ILE A 175 -5.95 -15.10 -13.51
C ILE A 175 -5.08 -14.46 -12.41
N ASN A 176 -3.97 -15.09 -12.03
CA ASN A 176 -3.01 -14.52 -11.09
C ASN A 176 -2.43 -13.20 -11.64
N SER A 177 -2.05 -13.15 -12.90
CA SER A 177 -1.56 -11.92 -13.53
C SER A 177 -2.60 -10.79 -13.51
N LEU A 178 -3.88 -11.09 -13.76
CA LEU A 178 -4.96 -10.11 -13.62
C LEU A 178 -5.12 -9.64 -12.17
N LYS A 179 -5.06 -10.57 -11.20
CA LYS A 179 -5.22 -10.25 -9.78
C LYS A 179 -4.05 -9.43 -9.24
N SER A 180 -2.82 -9.89 -9.43
CA SER A 180 -1.61 -9.28 -8.88
C SER A 180 -1.12 -8.08 -9.70
N GLY A 181 -1.41 -8.04 -11.01
CA GLY A 181 -1.01 -6.97 -11.92
C GLY A 181 -2.06 -5.88 -12.17
N CYS A 182 -3.34 -6.15 -11.93
CA CYS A 182 -4.42 -5.17 -12.11
C CYS A 182 -5.24 -4.94 -10.83
N ASN A 183 -5.87 -5.98 -10.27
CA ASN A 183 -6.73 -5.83 -9.08
C ASN A 183 -5.97 -5.29 -7.86
N PHE A 184 -4.66 -5.55 -7.79
CA PHE A 184 -3.78 -5.03 -6.76
C PHE A 184 -3.84 -3.51 -6.64
N CYS A 185 -3.86 -2.79 -7.76
CA CYS A 185 -3.90 -1.32 -7.78
C CYS A 185 -5.32 -0.77 -8.01
N HIS A 186 -6.17 -1.55 -8.66
CA HIS A 186 -7.47 -1.08 -9.15
C HIS A 186 -8.58 -1.96 -8.64
N GLN A 187 -9.57 -1.37 -7.97
CA GLN A 187 -10.80 -2.09 -7.69
C GLN A 187 -11.58 -2.33 -8.99
N LEU A 188 -11.38 -3.48 -9.62
CA LEU A 188 -12.17 -3.88 -10.78
C LEU A 188 -13.62 -4.19 -10.38
N GLY A 189 -14.55 -3.81 -11.25
CA GLY A 189 -15.99 -4.00 -11.05
C GLY A 189 -16.67 -2.86 -10.30
N ASN A 190 -15.94 -1.85 -9.83
CA ASN A 190 -16.58 -0.57 -9.47
C ASN A 190 -17.17 0.09 -10.74
N ARG A 191 -18.01 1.11 -10.60
CA ARG A 191 -18.70 1.73 -11.75
C ARG A 191 -17.73 2.21 -12.83
N LEU A 192 -16.61 2.84 -12.45
CA LEU A 192 -15.63 3.40 -13.38
C LEU A 192 -14.94 2.30 -14.21
N THR A 193 -14.62 1.16 -13.60
CA THR A 193 -13.90 0.06 -14.27
C THR A 193 -14.82 -0.91 -15.01
N ARG A 194 -16.11 -1.01 -14.63
CA ARG A 194 -17.09 -1.88 -15.30
C ARG A 194 -17.85 -1.23 -16.45
N THR A 195 -17.65 0.07 -16.68
CA THR A 195 -18.14 0.79 -17.87
C THR A 195 -16.97 1.43 -18.61
N LEU A 196 -17.25 2.05 -19.76
CA LEU A 196 -16.26 2.75 -20.60
C LEU A 196 -16.67 4.21 -20.86
N ASP A 197 -17.58 4.74 -20.04
CA ASP A 197 -18.21 6.05 -20.25
C ASP A 197 -17.20 7.21 -20.19
N ASP A 198 -16.20 7.11 -19.32
CA ASP A 198 -15.08 8.07 -19.19
C ASP A 198 -14.23 8.11 -20.47
N VAL A 199 -13.95 6.95 -21.08
CA VAL A 199 -13.19 6.88 -22.33
C VAL A 199 -14.01 7.49 -23.47
N TYR A 200 -15.27 7.08 -23.65
CA TYR A 200 -16.11 7.60 -24.72
C TYR A 200 -16.41 9.09 -24.60
N LYS A 201 -16.44 9.62 -23.37
CA LYS A 201 -16.59 11.05 -23.12
C LYS A 201 -15.37 11.86 -23.59
N VAL A 202 -14.16 11.34 -23.37
CA VAL A 202 -12.91 12.03 -23.70
C VAL A 202 -12.49 11.78 -25.15
N GLU A 203 -12.72 10.58 -25.68
CA GLU A 203 -12.29 10.11 -26.99
C GLU A 203 -13.53 9.71 -27.82
N PRO A 204 -14.37 10.66 -28.26
CA PRO A 204 -15.66 10.38 -28.88
C PRO A 204 -15.57 9.62 -30.21
N ASN A 205 -14.38 9.53 -30.81
CA ASN A 205 -14.15 8.79 -32.04
C ASN A 205 -13.95 7.28 -31.80
N ILE A 206 -13.62 6.87 -30.58
CA ILE A 206 -13.53 5.46 -30.21
C ILE A 206 -14.94 4.92 -29.99
N LYS A 207 -15.28 3.82 -30.68
CA LYS A 207 -16.62 3.20 -30.62
C LYS A 207 -16.62 1.75 -30.13
N ALA A 208 -15.56 1.01 -30.40
CA ALA A 208 -15.45 -0.38 -29.98
C ALA A 208 -14.87 -0.45 -28.56
N SER A 209 -15.45 -1.31 -27.72
CA SER A 209 -14.99 -1.52 -26.35
C SER A 209 -13.55 -2.04 -26.27
N PHE A 210 -13.11 -2.80 -27.29
CA PHE A 210 -11.72 -3.24 -27.44
C PHE A 210 -10.75 -2.04 -27.47
N ASP A 211 -10.98 -1.11 -28.40
CA ASP A 211 -10.14 0.09 -28.57
C ASP A 211 -10.23 1.02 -27.36
N ALA A 212 -11.39 1.07 -26.70
CA ALA A 212 -11.59 1.86 -25.49
C ALA A 212 -10.79 1.31 -24.30
N TRP A 213 -10.73 -0.01 -24.14
CA TRP A 213 -9.88 -0.64 -23.12
C TRP A 213 -8.39 -0.47 -23.42
N ASP A 214 -7.98 -0.61 -24.67
CA ASP A 214 -6.60 -0.35 -25.11
C ASP A 214 -6.17 1.08 -24.75
N ARG A 215 -6.99 2.06 -25.12
CA ARG A 215 -6.79 3.48 -24.80
C ARG A 215 -6.73 3.76 -23.30
N ARG A 216 -7.60 3.12 -22.51
CA ARG A 216 -7.65 3.29 -21.05
C ARG A 216 -6.37 2.79 -20.39
N LEU A 217 -5.92 1.58 -20.74
CA LEU A 217 -4.76 0.93 -20.10
C LEU A 217 -3.43 1.59 -20.46
N HIS A 218 -3.36 2.33 -21.56
CA HIS A 218 -2.16 3.09 -21.94
C HIS A 218 -2.10 4.50 -21.32
N GLY A 219 -3.19 5.00 -20.75
CA GLY A 219 -3.28 6.38 -20.25
C GLY A 219 -2.63 6.63 -18.89
N GLY A 220 -2.05 7.83 -18.73
CA GLY A 220 -1.59 8.35 -17.43
C GLY A 220 -0.22 7.84 -16.96
N VAL A 221 0.14 8.22 -15.73
CA VAL A 221 1.48 8.02 -15.13
C VAL A 221 1.90 6.54 -15.02
N ARG A 222 0.94 5.61 -14.96
CA ARG A 222 1.18 4.16 -14.88
C ARG A 222 0.90 3.43 -16.20
N GLY A 223 0.60 4.15 -17.28
CA GLY A 223 0.20 3.58 -18.58
C GLY A 223 1.17 2.52 -19.09
N ASP A 224 2.47 2.82 -19.13
CA ASP A 224 3.50 1.86 -19.60
C ASP A 224 3.52 0.55 -18.78
N ALA A 225 3.37 0.65 -17.46
CA ALA A 225 3.39 -0.51 -16.57
C ALA A 225 2.14 -1.38 -16.76
N MET A 226 0.97 -0.75 -16.88
CA MET A 226 -0.29 -1.43 -17.21
C MET A 226 -0.21 -2.10 -18.58
N TYR A 227 0.33 -1.40 -19.58
CA TYR A 227 0.48 -1.89 -20.95
C TYR A 227 1.49 -3.05 -21.04
N SER A 228 2.60 -2.99 -20.30
CA SER A 228 3.57 -4.09 -20.19
C SER A 228 2.95 -5.35 -19.58
N THR A 229 2.11 -5.18 -18.54
CA THR A 229 1.36 -6.27 -17.92
C THR A 229 0.37 -6.88 -18.92
N LEU A 230 -0.40 -6.04 -19.62
CA LEU A 230 -1.32 -6.45 -20.69
C LEU A 230 -0.62 -7.29 -21.77
N ASN A 231 0.55 -6.83 -22.25
CA ASN A 231 1.35 -7.56 -23.22
C ASN A 231 1.84 -8.91 -22.70
N THR A 232 2.23 -8.98 -21.43
CA THR A 232 2.67 -10.23 -20.79
C THR A 232 1.54 -11.25 -20.68
N MET A 233 0.32 -10.80 -20.38
CA MET A 233 -0.88 -11.64 -20.33
C MET A 233 -1.35 -12.09 -21.73
N GLY A 234 -1.01 -11.33 -22.77
CA GLY A 234 -1.50 -11.50 -24.13
C GLY A 234 -2.49 -10.39 -24.46
N HIS A 235 -2.02 -9.39 -25.20
CA HIS A 235 -2.71 -8.13 -25.47
C HIS A 235 -4.14 -8.33 -26.01
N ASP A 236 -4.28 -8.86 -27.22
CA ASP A 236 -5.57 -9.00 -27.89
C ASP A 236 -6.51 -9.97 -27.15
N ALA A 237 -5.97 -11.07 -26.61
CA ALA A 237 -6.76 -12.04 -25.87
C ALA A 237 -7.35 -11.43 -24.59
N SER A 238 -6.58 -10.62 -23.88
CA SER A 238 -7.01 -9.95 -22.64
C SER A 238 -7.97 -8.81 -22.94
N LEU A 239 -7.71 -7.99 -23.96
CA LEU A 239 -8.63 -6.92 -24.37
C LEU A 239 -9.99 -7.47 -24.84
N LYS A 240 -10.03 -8.63 -25.52
CA LYS A 240 -11.29 -9.30 -25.88
C LYS A 240 -12.09 -9.70 -24.64
N VAL A 241 -11.43 -10.20 -23.60
CA VAL A 241 -12.08 -10.53 -22.31
C VAL A 241 -12.67 -9.28 -21.67
N PHE A 242 -11.89 -8.19 -21.59
CA PHE A 242 -12.38 -6.95 -20.98
C PHE A 242 -13.51 -6.31 -21.78
N ALA A 243 -13.42 -6.32 -23.11
CA ALA A 243 -14.45 -5.81 -24.00
C ALA A 243 -15.75 -6.61 -23.89
N ASP A 244 -15.69 -7.96 -23.96
CA ASP A 244 -16.87 -8.83 -23.78
C ASP A 244 -17.56 -8.57 -22.43
N TRP A 245 -16.77 -8.49 -21.36
CA TRP A 245 -17.28 -8.22 -20.02
C TRP A 245 -18.04 -6.88 -19.95
N THR A 246 -17.46 -5.80 -20.46
CA THR A 246 -18.13 -4.48 -20.46
C THR A 246 -19.31 -4.42 -21.43
N ASP A 247 -19.25 -5.10 -22.58
CA ASP A 247 -20.33 -5.14 -23.57
C ASP A 247 -21.56 -5.88 -23.05
N ARG A 248 -21.36 -7.00 -22.34
CA ARG A 248 -22.46 -7.75 -21.72
C ARG A 248 -23.13 -6.95 -20.62
N ILE A 249 -22.34 -6.25 -19.78
CA ILE A 249 -22.87 -5.32 -18.78
C ILE A 249 -23.67 -4.20 -19.44
N ALA A 250 -23.16 -3.59 -20.51
CA ALA A 250 -23.86 -2.54 -21.27
C ALA A 250 -25.17 -3.05 -21.90
N LYS A 251 -25.22 -4.32 -22.29
CA LYS A 251 -26.45 -5.01 -22.78
C LYS A 251 -27.42 -5.40 -21.67
N GLY A 252 -27.09 -5.13 -20.40
CA GLY A 252 -27.98 -5.31 -19.26
C GLY A 252 -27.71 -6.56 -18.42
N GLU A 253 -26.59 -7.25 -18.62
CA GLU A 253 -26.17 -8.32 -17.72
C GLU A 253 -25.88 -7.76 -16.31
N VAL A 254 -26.34 -8.49 -15.30
CA VAL A 254 -26.11 -8.17 -13.88
C VAL A 254 -25.61 -9.41 -13.15
N PRO A 255 -24.74 -9.26 -12.14
CA PRO A 255 -24.30 -10.40 -11.36
C PRO A 255 -25.42 -10.92 -10.43
N PRO A 256 -25.25 -12.12 -9.86
CA PRO A 256 -26.16 -12.65 -8.85
C PRO A 256 -26.37 -11.64 -7.72
N ALA A 257 -27.59 -11.55 -7.20
CA ALA A 257 -27.90 -10.68 -6.08
C ALA A 257 -27.14 -11.14 -4.83
N PRO A 258 -26.35 -10.27 -4.17
CA PRO A 258 -25.71 -10.61 -2.91
C PRO A 258 -26.75 -10.79 -1.80
N GLU A 259 -26.40 -11.55 -0.77
CA GLU A 259 -27.22 -11.64 0.43
C GLU A 259 -27.11 -10.36 1.28
N ARG A 260 -28.23 -9.97 1.90
CA ARG A 260 -28.23 -8.93 2.94
C ARG A 260 -27.61 -9.48 4.23
N PRO A 261 -26.92 -8.64 5.03
CA PRO A 261 -26.43 -9.04 6.35
C PRO A 261 -27.52 -9.64 7.24
N LYS A 262 -27.18 -10.69 7.99
CA LYS A 262 -28.08 -11.40 8.93
C LYS A 262 -27.38 -11.63 10.27
N GLY A 263 -28.17 -11.80 11.33
CA GLY A 263 -27.64 -12.12 12.66
C GLY A 263 -26.57 -11.14 13.13
N VAL A 264 -25.42 -11.66 13.56
CA VAL A 264 -24.30 -10.89 14.12
C VAL A 264 -23.68 -9.88 13.15
N GLU A 265 -23.78 -10.12 11.83
CA GLU A 265 -23.24 -9.21 10.80
C GLU A 265 -23.90 -7.83 10.87
N ARG A 266 -25.10 -7.73 11.45
CA ARG A 266 -25.83 -6.47 11.60
C ARG A 266 -25.33 -5.60 12.75
N ASN A 267 -24.45 -6.12 13.60
CA ASN A 267 -23.88 -5.38 14.73
C ASN A 267 -22.68 -4.51 14.31
N VAL A 268 -22.30 -4.52 13.03
CA VAL A 268 -21.18 -3.73 12.52
C VAL A 268 -21.56 -2.25 12.45
N VAL A 269 -20.72 -1.41 13.05
CA VAL A 269 -20.74 0.05 12.91
C VAL A 269 -19.46 0.44 12.17
N VAL A 270 -19.61 1.12 11.04
CA VAL A 270 -18.47 1.59 10.24
C VAL A 270 -18.38 3.10 10.38
N THR A 271 -17.18 3.60 10.66
CA THR A 271 -16.84 5.02 10.60
C THR A 271 -15.77 5.21 9.54
N LEU A 272 -15.99 6.14 8.62
CA LEU A 272 -15.06 6.45 7.54
C LEU A 272 -14.68 7.92 7.62
N TRP A 273 -13.41 8.19 7.37
CA TRP A 273 -12.87 9.53 7.19
C TRP A 273 -12.17 9.59 5.84
N ASP A 274 -12.30 10.73 5.16
CA ASP A 274 -11.47 10.97 3.97
C ASP A 274 -10.05 11.39 4.42
N VAL A 275 -9.04 10.80 3.77
CA VAL A 275 -7.62 11.10 4.00
C VAL A 275 -6.91 11.34 2.66
N GLY A 276 -5.97 12.26 2.64
CA GLY A 276 -5.29 12.71 1.43
C GLY A 276 -6.06 13.79 0.64
N ASP A 277 -5.68 13.97 -0.61
CA ASP A 277 -6.29 14.91 -1.56
C ASP A 277 -6.75 14.18 -2.86
N ASP A 278 -7.24 14.93 -3.84
CA ASP A 278 -7.83 14.42 -5.09
C ASP A 278 -6.85 13.71 -6.02
N HIS A 279 -5.55 13.74 -5.72
CA HIS A 279 -4.50 13.08 -6.47
C HIS A 279 -3.51 12.35 -5.56
N SER A 280 -3.86 12.06 -4.31
CA SER A 280 -2.99 11.34 -3.40
C SER A 280 -2.84 9.89 -3.80
N PHE A 281 -1.59 9.44 -3.97
CA PHE A 281 -1.28 8.01 -4.03
C PHE A 281 -1.08 7.50 -2.60
N MET A 282 -2.18 7.29 -1.88
CA MET A 282 -2.17 6.65 -0.56
C MET A 282 -1.76 5.18 -0.73
N HIS A 283 -0.86 4.70 0.12
CA HIS A 283 -0.33 3.33 0.02
C HIS A 283 -0.75 2.46 1.21
N ASP A 284 -0.19 2.74 2.39
CA ASP A 284 -0.33 1.92 3.60
C ASP A 284 -0.64 2.80 4.82
N GLU A 285 -1.14 2.18 5.88
CA GLU A 285 -1.41 2.84 7.17
C GLU A 285 -1.07 1.96 8.38
N ILE A 286 -0.90 2.61 9.54
CA ILE A 286 -0.71 1.97 10.84
C ILE A 286 -1.50 2.72 11.92
N SER A 287 -2.17 1.94 12.77
CA SER A 287 -2.93 2.46 13.91
C SER A 287 -2.28 2.15 15.26
N THR A 288 -1.47 1.09 15.37
CA THR A 288 -0.72 0.76 16.59
C THR A 288 0.42 -0.22 16.30
N ASP A 289 1.33 -0.40 17.25
CA ASP A 289 2.36 -1.44 17.18
C ASP A 289 1.72 -2.82 17.44
N LYS A 290 1.96 -3.79 16.55
CA LYS A 290 1.44 -5.16 16.67
C LYS A 290 1.94 -5.86 17.93
N ASN A 291 3.17 -5.57 18.38
CA ASN A 291 3.79 -6.17 19.56
C ASN A 291 3.31 -5.50 20.85
N HIS A 292 2.82 -4.25 20.74
CA HIS A 292 2.26 -3.47 21.84
C HIS A 292 0.93 -2.81 21.45
N PRO A 293 -0.18 -3.56 21.31
CA PRO A 293 -1.43 -3.05 20.72
C PRO A 293 -2.11 -1.88 21.46
N THR A 294 -1.74 -1.64 22.72
CA THR A 294 -2.27 -0.52 23.52
C THR A 294 -1.45 0.75 23.40
N LEU A 295 -0.32 0.72 22.69
CA LEU A 295 0.63 1.84 22.56
C LEU A 295 -0.04 3.12 22.04
N ASN A 296 -0.97 2.96 21.09
CA ASN A 296 -1.64 4.07 20.41
C ASN A 296 -3.18 3.97 20.50
N ALA A 297 -3.68 3.48 21.64
CA ALA A 297 -5.12 3.31 21.85
C ALA A 297 -5.90 4.62 21.65
N GLY A 298 -6.74 4.66 20.62
CA GLY A 298 -7.50 5.86 20.22
C GLY A 298 -6.61 7.05 19.86
N GLY A 299 -5.36 6.81 19.48
CA GLY A 299 -4.47 7.84 18.97
C GLY A 299 -4.65 8.06 17.46
N PRO A 300 -3.80 8.91 16.85
CA PRO A 300 -3.82 9.17 15.43
C PRO A 300 -3.49 7.92 14.60
N VAL A 301 -4.07 7.81 13.41
CA VAL A 301 -3.72 6.82 12.39
C VAL A 301 -2.73 7.46 11.42
N TYR A 302 -1.65 6.75 11.13
CA TYR A 302 -0.56 7.23 10.29
C TYR A 302 -0.56 6.48 8.97
N ALA A 303 -0.80 7.20 7.88
CA ALA A 303 -0.75 6.68 6.52
C ALA A 303 0.36 7.36 5.72
N VAL A 304 0.66 6.84 4.53
CA VAL A 304 1.70 7.43 3.66
C VAL A 304 1.16 7.70 2.26
N SER A 305 1.48 8.89 1.75
CA SER A 305 1.20 9.28 0.36
C SER A 305 2.50 9.12 -0.45
N ALA A 306 2.63 7.98 -1.13
CA ALA A 306 3.82 7.63 -1.90
C ALA A 306 4.06 8.62 -3.06
N GLY A 307 2.97 9.13 -3.66
CA GLY A 307 3.03 10.09 -4.76
C GLY A 307 3.47 11.49 -4.35
N HIS A 308 3.23 11.85 -3.08
CA HIS A 308 3.53 13.17 -2.54
C HIS A 308 4.75 13.21 -1.63
N GLY A 309 5.35 12.05 -1.28
CA GLY A 309 6.49 12.02 -0.35
C GLY A 309 6.11 12.44 1.08
N GLN A 310 4.91 12.07 1.54
CA GLN A 310 4.33 12.60 2.77
C GLN A 310 3.84 11.51 3.73
N LEU A 311 3.98 11.80 5.02
CA LEU A 311 3.25 11.13 6.10
C LEU A 311 1.90 11.85 6.27
N VAL A 312 0.79 11.13 6.15
CA VAL A 312 -0.57 11.63 6.34
C VAL A 312 -1.09 11.14 7.69
N VAL A 313 -1.65 12.02 8.48
CA VAL A 313 -2.09 11.72 9.85
C VAL A 313 -3.56 12.05 9.98
N LEU A 314 -4.36 11.03 10.30
CA LEU A 314 -5.77 11.15 10.68
C LEU A 314 -5.86 11.15 12.21
N ASP A 315 -6.54 12.13 12.80
CA ASP A 315 -6.96 12.09 14.20
C ASP A 315 -8.46 11.75 14.27
N PRO A 316 -8.84 10.51 14.63
CA PRO A 316 -10.23 10.11 14.73
C PRO A 316 -11.02 10.83 15.85
N LYS A 317 -10.33 11.36 16.88
CA LYS A 317 -11.00 12.10 17.97
C LYS A 317 -11.36 13.51 17.55
N GLU A 318 -10.50 14.14 16.76
CA GLU A 318 -10.73 15.49 16.25
C GLU A 318 -11.47 15.51 14.90
N ASN A 319 -11.63 14.34 14.26
CA ASN A 319 -12.16 14.21 12.89
C ASN A 319 -11.39 15.11 11.92
N SER A 320 -10.06 15.07 12.00
CA SER A 320 -9.14 15.95 11.26
C SER A 320 -8.04 15.15 10.57
N THR A 321 -7.47 15.72 9.51
CA THR A 321 -6.33 15.13 8.80
C THR A 321 -5.31 16.21 8.46
N TYR A 322 -4.03 15.87 8.49
CA TYR A 322 -2.94 16.72 8.01
C TYR A 322 -1.82 15.88 7.40
N ALA A 323 -0.92 16.52 6.65
CA ALA A 323 0.23 15.86 6.04
C ALA A 323 1.55 16.54 6.44
N VAL A 324 2.63 15.77 6.48
CA VAL A 324 3.98 16.22 6.76
C VAL A 324 4.91 15.68 5.67
N ASP A 325 5.67 16.58 5.05
CA ASP A 325 6.74 16.21 4.11
C ASP A 325 7.80 15.35 4.80
N ILE A 326 8.20 14.27 4.14
CA ILE A 326 9.33 13.44 4.57
C ILE A 326 10.60 14.04 3.95
N PRO A 327 11.60 14.45 4.75
CA PRO A 327 12.79 15.07 4.20
C PRO A 327 13.71 14.05 3.53
N THR A 328 14.58 14.54 2.66
CA THR A 328 15.70 13.81 2.07
C THR A 328 17.02 14.35 2.65
N ARG A 329 18.07 13.51 2.70
CA ARG A 329 19.44 13.96 3.00
C ARG A 329 20.06 14.69 1.81
N ALA A 330 19.77 14.23 0.60
CA ALA A 330 20.19 14.89 -0.64
C ALA A 330 19.18 15.98 -1.05
N GLU A 331 19.62 16.91 -1.90
CA GLU A 331 18.71 17.89 -2.53
C GLU A 331 17.60 17.18 -3.28
N ARG A 332 16.35 17.64 -3.10
CA ARG A 332 15.14 16.95 -3.55
C ARG A 332 15.21 16.66 -5.05
N GLU A 333 15.62 17.62 -5.87
CA GLU A 333 15.69 17.52 -7.33
C GLU A 333 16.66 16.43 -7.82
N SER A 334 17.63 16.05 -6.99
CA SER A 334 18.60 14.98 -7.31
C SER A 334 18.04 13.58 -7.05
N VAL A 335 17.00 13.46 -6.22
CA VAL A 335 16.41 12.17 -5.84
C VAL A 335 15.37 11.76 -6.89
N PRO A 336 15.56 10.62 -7.58
CA PRO A 336 14.70 10.24 -8.69
C PRO A 336 13.33 9.77 -8.17
N SER A 337 12.27 10.33 -8.74
CA SER A 337 10.89 9.84 -8.55
C SER A 337 10.72 8.48 -9.22
N ARG A 338 9.90 7.60 -8.61
CA ARG A 338 9.49 6.34 -9.22
C ARG A 338 8.39 6.50 -10.28
N PHE A 339 7.85 7.71 -10.45
CA PHE A 339 6.72 8.00 -11.32
C PHE A 339 7.18 8.65 -12.62
N PRO A 340 7.17 7.91 -13.75
CA PRO A 340 7.61 8.45 -15.04
C PRO A 340 6.63 9.47 -15.58
N LYS A 341 7.05 10.24 -16.60
CA LYS A 341 6.14 11.09 -17.37
C LYS A 341 5.10 10.22 -18.09
N PRO A 342 3.82 10.64 -18.15
CA PRO A 342 2.82 9.89 -18.88
C PRO A 342 3.18 9.84 -20.37
N VAL A 343 3.19 8.64 -20.96
CA VAL A 343 3.37 8.43 -22.41
C VAL A 343 2.12 8.78 -23.22
N MET A 344 0.96 8.77 -22.56
CA MET A 344 -0.33 9.11 -23.13
C MET A 344 -1.16 9.85 -22.08
N ALA A 345 -1.94 10.84 -22.54
CA ALA A 345 -2.78 11.66 -21.67
C ALA A 345 -3.73 10.81 -20.80
N SER A 346 -3.76 11.15 -19.51
CA SER A 346 -4.78 10.69 -18.56
C SER A 346 -6.17 11.13 -19.01
N LEU A 347 -7.16 10.26 -18.82
CA LEU A 347 -8.56 10.57 -19.09
C LEU A 347 -9.13 11.64 -18.13
N HIS A 348 -8.47 11.88 -17.00
CA HIS A 348 -8.93 12.81 -15.96
C HIS A 348 -8.05 14.06 -15.86
N TRP A 349 -6.73 13.88 -16.03
CA TRP A 349 -5.71 14.90 -15.76
C TRP A 349 -4.94 15.34 -17.02
N GLY A 350 -5.33 14.86 -18.20
CA GLY A 350 -4.62 15.18 -19.45
C GLY A 350 -3.14 14.80 -19.39
N ASN A 351 -2.26 15.72 -19.77
CA ASN A 351 -0.80 15.52 -19.81
C ASN A 351 -0.09 15.89 -18.49
N GLU A 352 -0.83 16.12 -17.40
CA GLU A 352 -0.23 16.46 -16.12
C GLU A 352 0.65 15.32 -15.58
N HIS A 353 1.90 15.63 -15.23
CA HIS A 353 2.86 14.69 -14.65
C HIS A 353 2.68 14.62 -13.12
N LEU A 354 1.58 14.03 -12.69
CA LEU A 354 1.33 13.76 -11.28
C LEU A 354 2.46 12.93 -10.68
N TRP A 355 2.83 13.25 -9.44
CA TRP A 355 3.86 12.56 -8.64
C TRP A 355 5.29 12.61 -9.21
N GLY A 356 5.51 13.44 -10.24
CA GLY A 356 6.83 13.81 -10.73
C GLY A 356 7.57 14.72 -9.74
N ASN A 357 8.88 14.55 -9.65
CA ASN A 357 9.73 15.44 -8.88
C ASN A 357 10.57 16.30 -9.84
N PRO A 358 10.55 17.64 -9.75
CA PRO A 358 9.59 18.50 -9.00
C PRO A 358 8.17 18.52 -9.65
N PRO A 359 7.11 19.00 -8.96
CA PRO A 359 7.10 19.70 -7.66
C PRO A 359 6.89 18.79 -6.44
N TYR A 360 6.58 17.50 -6.62
CA TYR A 360 6.27 16.60 -5.52
C TYR A 360 7.53 16.13 -4.79
N ASN A 361 7.40 15.84 -3.49
CA ASN A 361 8.52 15.40 -2.67
C ASN A 361 8.92 13.94 -3.04
N PRO A 362 10.19 13.65 -3.35
CA PRO A 362 10.63 12.36 -3.90
C PRO A 362 10.79 11.24 -2.87
N ALA A 363 10.41 11.45 -1.60
CA ALA A 363 10.62 10.48 -0.53
C ALA A 363 9.92 9.14 -0.75
N ASP A 364 8.85 9.10 -1.57
CA ASP A 364 8.15 7.86 -1.97
C ASP A 364 7.93 6.87 -0.81
N PRO A 365 7.25 7.29 0.28
CA PRO A 365 7.14 6.47 1.47
C PRO A 365 6.26 5.24 1.28
N HIS A 366 6.57 4.20 2.05
CA HIS A 366 5.82 2.95 2.06
C HIS A 366 5.88 2.29 3.43
N ASN A 367 4.81 1.57 3.77
CA ASN A 367 4.62 0.73 4.94
C ASN A 367 4.99 1.37 6.29
N PRO A 368 4.18 2.31 6.81
CA PRO A 368 4.43 2.86 8.12
C PRO A 368 4.25 1.78 9.21
N MET A 369 5.11 1.76 10.22
CA MET A 369 4.95 0.94 11.43
C MET A 369 5.29 1.77 12.67
N LEU A 370 4.72 1.40 13.81
CA LEU A 370 5.06 1.99 15.10
C LEU A 370 6.07 1.11 15.84
N ASP A 371 7.10 1.72 16.39
CA ASP A 371 7.97 1.05 17.37
C ASP A 371 7.42 1.17 18.80
N SER A 372 8.05 0.48 19.75
CA SER A 372 7.66 0.49 21.17
C SER A 372 7.66 1.89 21.84
N LYS A 373 8.30 2.89 21.22
CA LYS A 373 8.42 4.27 21.73
C LYS A 373 7.34 5.19 21.15
N GLY A 374 6.57 4.71 20.19
CA GLY A 374 5.56 5.46 19.45
C GLY A 374 6.12 6.28 18.29
N ARG A 375 7.33 5.96 17.80
CA ARG A 375 7.88 6.57 16.58
C ARG A 375 7.33 5.86 15.36
N VAL A 376 7.00 6.63 14.32
CA VAL A 376 6.43 6.12 13.07
C VAL A 376 7.56 5.88 12.09
N TRP A 377 7.95 4.63 11.91
CA TRP A 377 8.95 4.19 10.94
C TRP A 377 8.31 4.02 9.57
N THR A 378 9.01 4.42 8.52
CA THR A 378 8.61 4.20 7.13
C THR A 378 9.82 3.77 6.30
N THR A 379 9.57 3.08 5.19
CA THR A 379 10.58 3.02 4.12
C THR A 379 10.44 4.28 3.28
N SER A 380 11.55 4.93 2.95
CA SER A 380 11.54 6.19 2.19
C SER A 380 12.87 6.42 1.50
N LYS A 381 12.85 7.08 0.34
CA LYS A 381 14.06 7.61 -0.28
C LYS A 381 14.62 8.76 0.52
N ILE A 382 15.92 8.71 0.81
CA ILE A 382 16.63 9.83 1.45
C ILE A 382 17.72 10.41 0.54
N ARG A 383 18.10 9.69 -0.53
CA ARG A 383 19.19 10.02 -1.45
C ARG A 383 18.97 9.39 -2.84
N PRO A 384 19.79 9.74 -3.85
CA PRO A 384 19.85 8.99 -5.11
C PRO A 384 20.23 7.53 -4.90
N ASN A 385 19.96 6.68 -5.89
CA ASN A 385 20.08 5.23 -5.75
C ASN A 385 21.53 4.72 -5.48
N GLN A 386 22.55 5.56 -5.61
CA GLN A 386 23.94 5.20 -5.34
C GLN A 386 24.18 5.01 -3.84
N ASP A 387 24.66 3.84 -3.43
CA ASP A 387 24.91 3.52 -2.02
C ASP A 387 26.11 4.27 -1.43
N PRO A 388 26.14 4.52 -0.10
CA PRO A 388 27.27 5.15 0.57
C PRO A 388 28.51 4.25 0.53
N ALA A 389 29.69 4.87 0.65
CA ALA A 389 30.97 4.19 0.46
C ALA A 389 31.16 2.95 1.37
N TRP A 390 30.66 2.99 2.61
CA TRP A 390 30.80 1.90 3.57
C TRP A 390 30.01 0.63 3.20
N CYS A 391 29.04 0.73 2.29
CA CYS A 391 28.31 -0.42 1.76
C CYS A 391 29.13 -1.24 0.77
N ASN A 392 30.19 -0.66 0.22
CA ASN A 392 31.08 -1.29 -0.76
C ASN A 392 32.51 -1.46 -0.23
N ASP A 393 32.71 -1.24 1.07
CA ASP A 393 33.99 -1.44 1.73
C ASP A 393 34.21 -2.94 1.97
N SER A 394 35.32 -3.50 1.47
CA SER A 394 35.68 -4.91 1.66
C SER A 394 35.90 -5.31 3.13
N SER A 395 36.11 -4.35 4.04
CA SER A 395 36.17 -4.60 5.48
C SER A 395 34.79 -4.79 6.12
N ASN A 396 33.72 -4.39 5.42
CA ASN A 396 32.35 -4.67 5.83
C ASN A 396 32.02 -6.13 5.51
N LYS A 397 31.88 -6.96 6.56
CA LYS A 397 31.59 -8.40 6.41
C LYS A 397 30.34 -8.70 5.59
N TYR A 398 29.35 -7.82 5.58
CA TYR A 398 28.14 -8.02 4.77
C TYR A 398 28.39 -7.74 3.29
N SER A 399 29.19 -6.71 2.97
CA SER A 399 29.58 -6.38 1.60
C SER A 399 30.48 -7.46 0.98
N ASP A 400 31.35 -8.07 1.78
CA ASP A 400 32.18 -9.21 1.35
C ASP A 400 31.33 -10.41 0.91
N TRP A 401 30.19 -10.66 1.56
CA TRP A 401 29.30 -11.78 1.24
C TRP A 401 28.26 -11.45 0.17
N TYR A 402 27.64 -10.27 0.28
CA TYR A 402 26.53 -9.83 -0.54
C TYR A 402 26.77 -8.37 -0.95
N PRO A 403 27.60 -8.12 -1.98
CA PRO A 403 27.94 -6.77 -2.39
C PRO A 403 26.74 -6.05 -3.01
N LEU A 404 26.44 -4.85 -2.51
CA LEU A 404 25.33 -4.02 -2.95
C LEU A 404 25.86 -2.66 -3.43
N ARG A 405 25.38 -2.22 -4.60
CA ARG A 405 25.86 -0.99 -5.25
C ARG A 405 24.79 0.09 -5.40
N THR A 406 23.53 -0.33 -5.32
CA THR A 406 22.40 0.56 -5.44
C THR A 406 21.28 0.13 -4.48
N SER A 407 20.57 1.11 -3.91
CA SER A 407 19.34 0.92 -3.15
C SER A 407 18.24 1.87 -3.62
N GLY A 408 16.99 1.38 -3.63
CA GLY A 408 15.81 2.15 -3.99
C GLY A 408 15.37 3.09 -2.88
N ARG A 409 14.60 2.56 -1.91
CA ARG A 409 14.24 3.24 -0.65
C ARG A 409 15.20 2.80 0.45
N GLN A 410 15.37 3.66 1.45
CA GLN A 410 16.06 3.39 2.72
C GLN A 410 15.01 3.42 3.85
N ALA A 411 15.38 3.80 5.07
CA ALA A 411 14.45 3.92 6.20
C ALA A 411 14.41 5.35 6.75
N SER A 412 13.29 5.71 7.37
CA SER A 412 13.16 6.91 8.18
C SER A 412 12.19 6.67 9.32
N PHE A 413 12.26 7.49 10.36
CA PHE A 413 11.20 7.55 11.35
C PHE A 413 10.86 8.98 11.76
N TYR A 414 9.58 9.20 12.03
CA TYR A 414 9.04 10.43 12.60
C TYR A 414 8.71 10.20 14.06
N ASP A 415 9.14 11.08 14.95
CA ASP A 415 8.71 11.07 16.35
C ASP A 415 7.56 12.07 16.52
N PRO A 416 6.30 11.61 16.73
CA PRO A 416 5.16 12.50 16.91
C PRO A 416 5.27 13.41 18.15
N LYS A 417 6.08 13.05 19.16
CA LYS A 417 6.26 13.85 20.38
C LYS A 417 7.16 15.05 20.12
N THR A 418 8.21 14.88 19.32
CA THR A 418 9.19 15.94 19.03
C THR A 418 8.99 16.59 17.66
N GLN A 419 8.15 15.99 16.82
CA GLN A 419 7.89 16.36 15.44
C GLN A 419 9.14 16.39 14.56
N LYS A 420 10.09 15.50 14.85
CA LYS A 420 11.36 15.41 14.13
C LYS A 420 11.43 14.13 13.31
N TRP A 421 12.05 14.28 12.15
CA TRP A 421 12.45 13.17 11.30
C TRP A 421 13.88 12.78 11.59
N ASN A 422 14.10 11.47 11.63
CA ASN A 422 15.42 10.87 11.56
C ASN A 422 15.47 10.00 10.32
N LEU A 423 16.53 10.15 9.54
CA LEU A 423 16.75 9.42 8.30
C LEU A 423 17.82 8.36 8.57
N ILE A 424 17.62 7.14 8.08
CA ILE A 424 18.55 6.02 8.29
C ILE A 424 18.96 5.51 6.92
N ASP A 425 20.24 5.66 6.60
CA ASP A 425 20.81 5.10 5.40
C ASP A 425 21.03 3.58 5.55
N THR A 426 20.75 2.87 4.47
CA THR A 426 20.85 1.41 4.40
C THR A 426 21.58 1.03 3.13
N CYS A 427 22.29 -0.10 3.15
CA CYS A 427 22.99 -0.62 1.98
C CYS A 427 22.09 -1.41 1.03
N PHE A 428 20.89 -1.78 1.48
CA PHE A 428 19.91 -2.55 0.74
C PHE A 428 18.70 -1.68 0.42
N SER A 429 17.95 -2.04 -0.62
CA SER A 429 16.63 -1.45 -0.86
C SER A 429 15.64 -1.91 0.19
N THR A 430 14.65 -1.07 0.52
CA THR A 430 13.58 -1.42 1.45
C THR A 430 12.19 -1.37 0.78
N HIS A 431 11.25 -2.14 1.31
CA HIS A 431 9.85 -2.15 0.87
C HIS A 431 8.85 -2.26 2.03
N HIS A 432 8.53 -3.47 2.53
CA HIS A 432 7.85 -3.59 3.83
C HIS A 432 8.89 -3.64 4.94
N LEU A 433 8.46 -3.20 6.12
CA LEU A 433 9.22 -3.23 7.34
C LEU A 433 8.38 -3.84 8.47
N GLN A 434 9.00 -4.66 9.31
CA GLN A 434 8.31 -5.28 10.44
C GLN A 434 9.22 -5.39 11.65
N PHE A 435 8.69 -4.96 12.80
CA PHE A 435 9.36 -5.12 14.08
C PHE A 435 9.27 -6.57 14.57
N ASP A 436 10.41 -7.06 15.03
CA ASP A 436 10.54 -8.27 15.81
C ASP A 436 10.23 -7.99 17.30
N ASN A 437 10.01 -9.04 18.08
CA ASN A 437 9.85 -8.99 19.53
C ASN A 437 11.17 -9.30 20.28
N ASP A 438 12.30 -9.31 19.56
CA ASP A 438 13.61 -9.61 20.09
C ASP A 438 14.13 -8.50 21.06
N PRO A 439 15.18 -8.79 21.85
CA PRO A 439 15.70 -7.81 22.80
C PRO A 439 16.17 -6.50 22.19
N ASN A 440 16.56 -6.47 20.90
CA ASN A 440 17.05 -5.28 20.21
C ASN A 440 15.94 -4.47 19.52
N GLU A 441 14.69 -4.97 19.53
CA GLU A 441 13.59 -4.46 18.71
C GLU A 441 14.03 -4.29 17.27
N THR A 442 14.62 -5.35 16.72
CA THR A 442 15.10 -5.37 15.34
C THR A 442 13.94 -5.14 14.38
N VAL A 443 14.12 -4.20 13.45
CA VAL A 443 13.20 -4.01 12.34
C VAL A 443 13.79 -4.66 11.09
N TYR A 444 13.07 -5.62 10.52
CA TYR A 444 13.44 -6.31 9.29
C TYR A 444 12.78 -5.65 8.08
N PHE A 445 13.46 -5.71 6.95
CA PHE A 445 13.04 -5.17 5.66
C PHE A 445 13.22 -6.22 4.57
N ASN A 446 12.30 -6.24 3.61
CA ASN A 446 12.50 -6.89 2.31
C ASN A 446 12.74 -5.88 1.20
N GLU A 447 13.14 -6.39 0.03
CA GLU A 447 13.15 -5.63 -1.23
C GLU A 447 12.38 -6.34 -2.35
N LEU A 448 11.85 -5.55 -3.29
CA LEU A 448 11.24 -6.05 -4.53
C LEU A 448 12.25 -6.34 -5.64
N SER A 449 13.49 -5.85 -5.50
CA SER A 449 14.52 -5.84 -6.56
C SER A 449 15.54 -6.96 -6.48
N GLY A 450 15.61 -7.68 -5.37
CA GLY A 450 16.68 -8.63 -5.11
C GLY A 450 16.37 -9.53 -3.93
N PRO A 451 17.26 -10.49 -3.64
CA PRO A 451 17.00 -11.50 -2.62
C PRO A 451 17.53 -11.11 -1.25
N ILE A 452 17.59 -9.83 -0.92
CA ILE A 452 18.11 -9.37 0.35
C ILE A 452 17.00 -9.26 1.38
N ILE A 453 17.26 -9.82 2.57
CA ILE A 453 16.57 -9.46 3.80
C ILE A 453 17.56 -8.62 4.61
N GLY A 454 17.19 -7.37 4.86
CA GLY A 454 17.98 -6.42 5.63
C GLY A 454 17.33 -6.10 6.97
N TRP A 455 18.07 -5.51 7.90
CA TRP A 455 17.53 -5.09 9.18
C TRP A 455 18.26 -3.89 9.78
N VAL A 456 17.62 -3.28 10.76
CA VAL A 456 18.20 -2.30 11.68
C VAL A 456 17.92 -2.74 13.11
N ASP A 457 18.96 -2.96 13.90
CA ASP A 457 18.83 -3.23 15.34
C ASP A 457 18.58 -1.89 16.08
N THR A 458 17.31 -1.54 16.32
CA THR A 458 16.91 -0.17 16.69
C THR A 458 17.47 0.30 18.02
N LYS A 459 17.61 -0.58 19.02
CA LYS A 459 18.27 -0.24 20.29
C LYS A 459 19.76 0.05 20.13
N ILE A 460 20.45 -0.67 19.25
CA ILE A 460 21.87 -0.44 18.96
C ILE A 460 22.01 0.91 18.27
N TYR A 461 21.17 1.20 17.28
CA TYR A 461 21.13 2.49 16.59
C TYR A 461 20.96 3.64 17.59
N ASP A 462 19.93 3.59 18.44
CA ASP A 462 19.63 4.63 19.43
C ASP A 462 20.76 4.80 20.45
N GLN A 463 21.38 3.70 20.89
CA GLN A 463 22.50 3.73 21.84
C GLN A 463 23.72 4.43 21.22
N VAL A 464 24.15 4.00 20.03
CA VAL A 464 25.35 4.54 19.37
C VAL A 464 25.12 6.00 18.97
N TYR A 465 23.96 6.33 18.41
CA TYR A 465 23.61 7.72 18.12
C TYR A 465 23.55 8.57 19.40
N GLY A 466 22.99 8.02 20.48
CA GLY A 466 22.94 8.65 21.79
C GLY A 466 24.32 9.07 22.30
N GLN A 467 25.31 8.19 22.14
CA GLN A 467 26.70 8.36 22.58
C GLN A 467 27.54 9.27 21.67
N THR A 468 27.36 9.14 20.36
CA THR A 468 28.27 9.75 19.37
C THR A 468 27.72 10.99 18.69
N LYS A 469 26.38 11.11 18.62
CA LYS A 469 25.66 12.08 17.77
C LYS A 469 26.03 11.98 16.28
N ASP A 470 26.47 10.80 15.86
CA ASP A 470 26.92 10.50 14.49
C ASP A 470 26.01 9.41 13.90
N GLU A 471 25.18 9.80 12.93
CA GLU A 471 24.22 8.90 12.28
C GLU A 471 24.94 7.79 11.52
N THR A 472 26.05 8.09 10.82
CA THR A 472 26.79 7.10 10.05
C THR A 472 27.42 6.03 10.95
N LYS A 473 27.92 6.40 12.14
CA LYS A 473 28.40 5.40 13.10
C LYS A 473 27.26 4.55 13.66
N ALA A 474 26.09 5.13 13.90
CA ALA A 474 24.92 4.40 14.36
C ALA A 474 24.41 3.41 13.29
N GLU A 475 24.37 3.84 12.01
CA GLU A 475 24.04 3.01 10.85
C GLU A 475 25.01 1.83 10.72
N GLN A 476 26.32 2.11 10.70
CA GLN A 476 27.36 1.07 10.59
C GLN A 476 27.31 0.03 11.72
N ALA A 477 26.84 0.43 12.91
CA ALA A 477 26.73 -0.46 14.06
C ALA A 477 25.45 -1.30 14.06
N ALA A 478 24.35 -0.78 13.50
CA ALA A 478 23.01 -1.37 13.64
C ALA A 478 22.47 -2.04 12.36
N VAL A 479 22.97 -1.66 11.19
CA VAL A 479 22.48 -2.16 9.89
C VAL A 479 23.18 -3.48 9.54
N GLY A 480 22.39 -4.48 9.13
CA GLY A 480 22.91 -5.74 8.60
C GLY A 480 22.00 -6.30 7.50
N TRP A 481 22.53 -7.24 6.71
CA TRP A 481 21.76 -7.88 5.64
C TRP A 481 22.26 -9.28 5.29
N CYS A 482 21.37 -10.08 4.74
CA CYS A 482 21.67 -11.41 4.23
C CYS A 482 20.99 -11.67 2.89
N GLY A 483 21.70 -12.38 2.01
CA GLY A 483 21.10 -13.02 0.84
C GLY A 483 20.41 -14.34 1.18
N GLN A 484 19.72 -14.91 0.19
CA GLN A 484 19.01 -16.17 0.34
C GLN A 484 19.89 -17.35 -0.09
N VAL A 485 20.43 -18.10 0.87
CA VAL A 485 21.28 -19.26 0.59
C VAL A 485 20.73 -20.51 1.27
N ILE A 486 20.55 -21.56 0.48
CA ILE A 486 20.10 -22.88 0.91
C ILE A 486 21.34 -23.75 1.19
N ASP A 487 21.41 -24.27 2.41
CA ASP A 487 22.37 -25.29 2.85
C ASP A 487 22.10 -26.60 2.09
N THR A 488 22.66 -26.69 0.90
CA THR A 488 22.33 -27.74 -0.08
C THR A 488 23.18 -28.97 0.16
N ASN A 489 24.40 -28.78 0.66
CA ASN A 489 25.29 -29.88 1.03
C ASN A 489 24.92 -30.51 2.39
N GLY A 490 24.08 -29.84 3.18
CA GLY A 490 23.50 -30.34 4.44
C GLY A 490 24.47 -30.32 5.62
N ASP A 491 25.55 -29.54 5.57
CA ASP A 491 26.57 -29.51 6.62
C ASP A 491 26.24 -28.57 7.79
N GLY A 492 25.13 -27.82 7.70
CA GLY A 492 24.62 -26.93 8.72
C GLY A 492 25.15 -25.50 8.62
N LYS A 493 26.03 -25.17 7.67
CA LYS A 493 26.66 -23.86 7.49
C LYS A 493 26.56 -23.42 6.03
N ILE A 494 26.58 -22.11 5.78
CA ILE A 494 26.73 -21.60 4.42
C ILE A 494 28.20 -21.42 4.09
N THR A 495 28.63 -22.01 2.98
CA THR A 495 30.01 -22.03 2.49
C THR A 495 30.07 -21.57 1.04
N ARG A 496 31.05 -20.71 0.72
CA ARG A 496 31.33 -20.27 -0.65
C ARG A 496 32.38 -21.21 -1.29
N PRO A 497 32.38 -21.40 -2.62
CA PRO A 497 31.47 -20.82 -3.63
C PRO A 497 30.09 -21.50 -3.65
N TRP A 498 29.10 -20.83 -4.25
CA TRP A 498 27.73 -21.33 -4.35
C TRP A 498 27.36 -21.82 -5.74
N ASN A 499 26.46 -22.79 -5.82
CA ASN A 499 25.59 -22.99 -6.96
C ASN A 499 24.75 -21.74 -7.19
N VAL A 500 24.70 -21.25 -8.44
CA VAL A 500 23.92 -20.06 -8.80
C VAL A 500 22.73 -20.48 -9.64
N VAL A 501 21.53 -20.38 -9.07
CA VAL A 501 20.27 -20.63 -9.81
C VAL A 501 19.78 -19.32 -10.40
N ARG A 502 20.12 -19.07 -11.67
CA ARG A 502 19.52 -17.96 -12.42
C ARG A 502 18.08 -18.33 -12.75
N GLN A 503 17.12 -17.61 -12.17
CA GLN A 503 15.72 -17.84 -12.46
C GLN A 503 15.39 -17.38 -13.89
N GLY A 504 15.01 -18.33 -14.75
CA GLY A 504 14.31 -18.06 -16.01
C GLY A 504 12.79 -18.09 -15.81
N ARG A 505 12.04 -17.73 -16.86
CA ARG A 505 10.58 -17.94 -16.93
C ARG A 505 10.31 -19.46 -16.87
N GLY A 506 10.08 -19.97 -15.66
CA GLY A 506 9.97 -21.41 -15.37
C GLY A 506 10.90 -21.82 -14.22
N THR A 507 10.46 -21.49 -13.00
CA THR A 507 10.63 -22.16 -11.68
C THR A 507 11.93 -22.93 -11.32
N VAL A 508 12.24 -22.90 -10.02
CA VAL A 508 13.31 -23.62 -9.29
C VAL A 508 13.15 -25.16 -9.30
N GLU A 509 12.23 -25.68 -10.11
CA GLU A 509 11.98 -27.12 -10.29
C GLU A 509 13.20 -27.86 -10.84
N ASN A 510 14.12 -27.17 -11.53
CA ASN A 510 15.31 -27.77 -12.11
C ASN A 510 16.39 -28.20 -11.12
N VAL A 511 16.30 -27.81 -9.84
CA VAL A 511 17.35 -28.14 -8.84
C VAL A 511 16.87 -29.16 -7.81
N LEU A 512 15.60 -29.10 -7.42
CA LEU A 512 15.05 -30.00 -6.39
C LEU A 512 14.54 -31.34 -6.97
N TYR A 513 14.47 -31.48 -8.30
CA TYR A 513 14.00 -32.68 -9.01
C TYR A 513 15.01 -33.21 -10.06
N GLN A 514 16.32 -33.05 -9.84
CA GLN A 514 17.34 -33.86 -10.55
C GLN A 514 17.60 -35.20 -9.85
N GLY A 515 16.53 -35.86 -9.38
CA GLY A 515 16.54 -37.25 -8.97
C GLY A 515 15.90 -38.13 -10.04
N ASP A 516 16.70 -39.01 -10.63
CA ASP A 516 16.35 -40.28 -11.29
C ASP A 516 15.70 -40.35 -12.69
N THR A 517 15.51 -39.27 -13.45
CA THR A 517 15.29 -39.42 -14.91
C THR A 517 15.99 -38.35 -15.74
N ALA A 518 17.03 -38.76 -16.46
CA ALA A 518 17.70 -37.97 -17.48
C ALA A 518 16.76 -37.73 -18.69
N GLY A 519 16.51 -36.47 -19.02
CA GLY A 519 15.78 -36.08 -20.23
C GLY A 519 16.04 -34.61 -20.56
N GLY A 520 17.01 -34.35 -21.45
CA GLY A 520 17.46 -33.00 -21.77
C GLY A 520 16.39 -32.11 -22.43
N VAL A 521 16.26 -30.88 -21.92
CA VAL A 521 15.54 -29.80 -22.60
C VAL A 521 16.56 -28.73 -22.99
N ARG A 522 16.71 -28.50 -24.30
CA ARG A 522 17.57 -27.46 -24.88
C ARG A 522 16.90 -26.09 -24.74
N GLY A 523 17.45 -25.23 -23.89
CA GLY A 523 17.13 -23.80 -23.82
C GLY A 523 18.02 -22.96 -24.73
N ALA A 524 17.43 -21.96 -25.39
CA ALA A 524 18.08 -21.07 -26.34
C ALA A 524 18.95 -19.98 -25.67
N ARG A 525 20.17 -19.83 -26.23
CA ARG A 525 21.15 -18.71 -26.18
C ARG A 525 21.24 -17.83 -24.91
N GLY A 526 22.31 -18.06 -24.16
CA GLY A 526 22.93 -17.15 -23.20
C GLY A 526 23.61 -17.96 -22.09
N ASP A 527 24.95 -18.03 -22.12
CA ASP A 527 25.89 -18.72 -21.21
C ASP A 527 25.35 -19.96 -20.47
N ALA A 528 25.91 -21.14 -20.79
CA ALA A 528 25.62 -22.37 -20.08
C ALA A 528 25.76 -22.16 -18.58
N ALA A 529 24.65 -22.25 -17.84
CA ALA A 529 24.69 -22.31 -16.39
C ALA A 529 25.68 -23.41 -15.98
N ALA A 530 26.61 -23.10 -15.08
CA ALA A 530 27.52 -24.11 -14.54
C ALA A 530 26.71 -25.32 -14.07
N SER A 531 27.24 -26.53 -14.29
CA SER A 531 26.59 -27.75 -13.80
C SER A 531 26.42 -27.66 -12.28
N PHE A 532 25.21 -27.93 -11.80
CA PHE A 532 24.90 -27.99 -10.37
C PHE A 532 25.82 -28.98 -9.65
N ASP A 533 26.45 -28.55 -8.55
CA ASP A 533 27.30 -29.39 -7.70
C ASP A 533 26.61 -29.62 -6.34
N PRO A 534 26.15 -30.84 -6.03
CA PRO A 534 25.45 -31.12 -4.77
C PRO A 534 26.34 -30.94 -3.52
N LYS A 535 27.66 -30.73 -3.67
CA LYS A 535 28.59 -30.45 -2.56
C LYS A 535 28.69 -28.97 -2.20
N LEU A 536 28.10 -28.08 -3.01
CA LEU A 536 28.10 -26.64 -2.79
C LEU A 536 26.72 -26.18 -2.31
N ASP A 537 26.69 -25.14 -1.49
CA ASP A 537 25.44 -24.46 -1.14
C ASP A 537 24.85 -23.70 -2.32
N THR A 538 23.56 -23.41 -2.26
CA THR A 538 22.83 -22.81 -3.39
C THR A 538 22.33 -21.44 -3.04
N ILE A 539 22.81 -20.42 -3.76
CA ILE A 539 22.19 -19.09 -3.71
C ILE A 539 20.96 -19.08 -4.61
N VAL A 540 19.83 -18.68 -4.03
CA VAL A 540 18.56 -18.47 -4.73
C VAL A 540 18.24 -16.99 -4.75
N SER A 541 17.39 -16.58 -5.70
CA SER A 541 17.04 -15.18 -5.87
C SER A 541 15.55 -14.98 -6.00
N TYR A 542 14.85 -14.87 -4.87
CA TYR A 542 13.45 -14.48 -4.85
C TYR A 542 13.29 -13.03 -4.42
N ASN A 543 12.61 -12.24 -5.25
CA ASN A 543 12.08 -10.96 -4.79
C ASN A 543 11.01 -11.23 -3.73
N LEU A 544 11.06 -10.48 -2.65
CA LEU A 544 10.12 -10.65 -1.55
C LEU A 544 9.17 -9.47 -1.57
N TYR A 545 7.87 -9.74 -1.51
CA TYR A 545 6.84 -8.75 -1.28
C TYR A 545 6.76 -8.40 0.19
N SER A 546 6.61 -9.36 1.11
CA SER A 546 6.52 -9.12 2.56
C SER A 546 7.74 -9.63 3.32
N VAL A 547 7.88 -9.17 4.57
CA VAL A 547 8.83 -9.66 5.57
C VAL A 547 8.10 -9.76 6.91
N ILE A 548 8.20 -10.87 7.63
CA ILE A 548 7.51 -11.12 8.90
C ILE A 548 8.48 -11.88 9.82
N PRO A 549 9.01 -11.25 10.88
CA PRO A 549 9.77 -11.96 11.90
C PRO A 549 8.85 -12.93 12.65
N SER A 550 9.37 -14.11 12.95
CA SER A 550 8.69 -15.15 13.70
C SER A 550 8.61 -14.77 15.18
N PRO A 551 7.44 -14.87 15.83
CA PRO A 551 7.30 -14.50 17.23
C PRO A 551 7.87 -15.55 18.20
N VAL A 552 8.31 -16.72 17.70
CA VAL A 552 8.68 -17.88 18.51
C VAL A 552 10.10 -18.39 18.28
N ASP A 553 10.77 -17.95 17.22
CA ASP A 553 12.15 -18.30 16.90
C ASP A 553 12.84 -17.13 16.16
N THR A 554 14.13 -17.26 15.86
CA THR A 554 14.92 -16.18 15.23
C THR A 554 14.76 -16.13 13.70
N ALA A 555 13.70 -16.72 13.16
CA ALA A 555 13.47 -16.77 11.73
C ALA A 555 12.68 -15.56 11.25
N VAL A 556 12.91 -15.21 9.99
CA VAL A 556 12.18 -14.18 9.27
C VAL A 556 11.60 -14.82 8.02
N TRP A 557 10.30 -14.64 7.83
CA TRP A 557 9.57 -15.15 6.68
C TRP A 557 9.37 -14.04 5.67
N GLY A 558 9.57 -14.36 4.41
CA GLY A 558 9.25 -13.51 3.29
C GLY A 558 8.43 -14.25 2.26
N VAL A 559 7.72 -13.50 1.44
CA VAL A 559 6.81 -14.04 0.44
C VAL A 559 7.22 -13.55 -0.93
N SER A 560 7.43 -14.44 -1.90
CA SER A 560 7.56 -14.07 -3.30
C SER A 560 6.28 -14.33 -4.05
N GLU A 561 5.84 -13.33 -4.80
CA GLU A 561 4.62 -13.38 -5.60
C GLU A 561 4.81 -13.98 -6.98
N GLN A 562 6.04 -14.35 -7.31
CA GLN A 562 6.33 -15.01 -8.56
C GLN A 562 5.48 -16.28 -8.66
N PHE A 563 4.55 -16.32 -9.63
CA PHE A 563 3.66 -17.46 -9.82
C PHE A 563 4.46 -18.79 -9.86
N PRO A 564 4.05 -19.83 -9.11
CA PRO A 564 2.79 -19.98 -8.36
C PRO A 564 2.76 -19.39 -6.94
N GLY A 565 3.83 -18.70 -6.53
CA GLY A 565 4.04 -18.17 -5.19
C GLY A 565 5.10 -18.96 -4.43
N TYR A 566 5.91 -18.28 -3.60
CA TYR A 566 6.92 -18.92 -2.76
C TYR A 566 6.99 -18.28 -1.37
N LEU A 567 7.30 -19.09 -0.36
CA LEU A 567 7.71 -18.61 0.97
C LEU A 567 9.21 -18.82 1.13
N VAL A 568 9.89 -17.83 1.66
CA VAL A 568 11.31 -17.88 2.00
C VAL A 568 11.44 -17.69 3.51
N ARG A 569 11.96 -18.68 4.21
CA ARG A 569 12.31 -18.56 5.64
C ARG A 569 13.81 -18.33 5.74
N MET A 570 14.25 -17.18 6.23
CA MET A 570 15.65 -16.91 6.55
C MET A 570 15.87 -16.97 8.06
N GLU A 571 16.87 -17.72 8.49
CA GLU A 571 17.35 -17.72 9.86
C GLU A 571 18.62 -16.88 9.94
N ARG A 572 18.60 -15.81 10.76
CA ARG A 572 19.73 -14.88 10.89
C ARG A 572 20.94 -15.56 11.55
N GLY A 573 20.67 -16.40 12.54
CA GLY A 573 21.68 -16.99 13.42
C GLY A 573 22.44 -15.93 14.23
N ASN A 574 23.49 -16.36 14.93
CA ASN A 574 24.23 -15.50 15.88
C ASN A 574 25.42 -14.75 15.25
N ASP A 575 25.80 -15.06 14.00
CA ASP A 575 26.97 -14.46 13.32
C ASP A 575 26.67 -14.17 11.85
N ALA A 576 25.62 -13.39 11.61
CA ALA A 576 25.28 -12.91 10.28
C ALA A 576 26.46 -12.09 9.68
N PRO A 577 26.76 -12.23 8.38
CA PRO A 577 26.01 -12.99 7.37
C PRO A 577 26.36 -14.49 7.29
N MET A 578 27.42 -14.95 7.96
CA MET A 578 27.96 -16.31 7.81
C MET A 578 26.99 -17.39 8.31
N SER A 579 26.16 -17.05 9.30
CA SER A 579 25.13 -17.95 9.84
C SER A 579 23.79 -17.87 9.11
N CYS A 580 23.62 -16.98 8.12
CA CYS A 580 22.33 -16.78 7.47
C CYS A 580 21.98 -17.96 6.56
N LYS A 581 20.90 -18.67 6.88
CA LYS A 581 20.41 -19.83 6.11
C LYS A 581 18.97 -19.63 5.69
N SER A 582 18.64 -20.07 4.48
CA SER A 582 17.30 -19.96 3.92
C SER A 582 16.68 -21.31 3.59
N LEU A 583 15.37 -21.40 3.78
CA LEU A 583 14.51 -22.44 3.25
C LEU A 583 13.53 -21.81 2.26
N VAL A 584 13.18 -22.54 1.21
CA VAL A 584 12.23 -22.09 0.19
C VAL A 584 11.10 -23.11 0.09
N PHE A 585 9.87 -22.62 0.15
CA PHE A 585 8.65 -23.42 0.01
C PHE A 585 7.87 -22.92 -1.19
N LYS A 586 7.56 -23.82 -2.12
CA LYS A 586 6.69 -23.51 -3.27
C LYS A 586 5.23 -23.57 -2.82
N VAL A 587 4.44 -22.56 -3.16
CA VAL A 587 2.98 -22.60 -2.95
C VAL A 587 2.39 -23.72 -3.82
N PRO A 588 1.53 -24.60 -3.25
CA PRO A 588 0.91 -25.67 -4.02
C PRO A 588 0.08 -25.17 -5.21
N GLU A 589 -0.04 -26.00 -6.24
CA GLU A 589 -0.99 -25.78 -7.33
C GLU A 589 -2.42 -25.61 -6.74
N PRO A 590 -3.27 -24.74 -7.33
CA PRO A 590 -3.16 -24.08 -8.63
C PRO A 590 -2.26 -22.84 -8.71
N GLY A 591 -1.51 -22.52 -7.64
CA GLY A 591 -0.77 -21.28 -7.51
C GLY A 591 -1.68 -20.16 -7.05
N PHE A 592 -1.39 -19.60 -5.88
CA PHE A 592 -2.12 -18.47 -5.32
C PHE A 592 -1.14 -17.34 -5.08
N ASP A 593 -1.63 -16.10 -5.22
CA ASP A 593 -0.86 -14.95 -4.76
C ASP A 593 -0.72 -15.06 -3.23
N PRO A 594 0.51 -15.24 -2.70
CA PRO A 594 0.72 -15.41 -1.27
C PRO A 594 0.74 -14.08 -0.50
N ARG A 595 0.39 -12.94 -1.13
CA ARG A 595 0.13 -11.64 -0.48
C ARG A 595 -0.95 -11.79 0.61
N GLY A 596 -0.53 -12.05 1.84
CA GLY A 596 -1.40 -12.28 3.00
C GLY A 596 -0.90 -13.35 3.98
N VAL A 597 0.17 -14.07 3.62
CA VAL A 597 0.93 -14.95 4.53
C VAL A 597 1.79 -14.13 5.49
#